data_AF-A0A2M8PED1-F1
#
_entry.id   AF-A0A2M8PED1-F1
#
_cell.length_a   1.000
_cell.length_b   1.000
_cell.length_c   1.000
_cell.angle_alpha   90.00
_cell.angle_beta   90.00
_cell.angle_gamma   90.00
#
_symmetry.space_group_name_H-M   'P 1'
#
loop_
_entity.id
_entity.type
_entity.pdbx_description
1 polymer ?
#
loop_
_entity_poly.entity_id
_entity_poly.type
_entity_poly.pdbx_seq_one_letter_code
_entity_poly.pdbx_strand_id
1 'polypeptide(L)'
;MARKCFYILALCLMVYTTIPEALSKAQAELPRKPISALWSDGTRLLIGQGGMLSEVAPSADSLLIRWQIGLGRGTLQAIAVCAPFTFALSADGLSVLDAQRRERAFARGGGHRLACNADQVWVAALGAGVRRYQVAADGKLTPLAQIQTAGHAHDIVPSGSAAFWIAEGEAGVRRYGLDGTALLWLNAFVPAQVVRESGNRLFIGHGAQLSVVALGELPQMLGGATLVPDEATIADVLVVGARVYVGRHHGSGRGAALIAFELTAGGLRLIAQFGETGDGATLGAVGDELFLIGAGSLTWLRLSQGALTAIMAWSATAPHCALNTPTDPQPEDGAQVRPGRLLLQWRASCADSFELWLDGALFAEVTPAVETETERPWHSYAVELREGTRAWQVVALDSSGARLAGPIWRVIVTSEGLLSTPDVPRQAPLYQPPFAARSLAESLLLLGAALCGGLSIIILAAWWLGVRAQRRTW
;
A
#
# COMPACT_ATOMS: atom_id res chain seq x y z
N MET A 1 35.99 59.38 -32.54
CA MET A 1 35.31 58.06 -32.55
C MET A 1 35.46 57.26 -31.26
N ALA A 2 36.53 57.41 -30.47
CA ALA A 2 36.71 56.67 -29.20
C ALA A 2 35.66 56.96 -28.09
N ARG A 3 35.00 58.12 -28.12
CA ARG A 3 34.03 58.54 -27.08
C ARG A 3 32.64 57.92 -27.23
N LYS A 4 32.27 57.42 -28.43
CA LYS A 4 31.00 56.72 -28.68
C LYS A 4 31.08 55.22 -28.38
N CYS A 5 32.26 54.59 -28.52
CA CYS A 5 32.44 53.18 -28.16
C CYS A 5 32.40 52.94 -26.63
N PHE A 6 32.85 53.90 -25.83
CA PHE A 6 32.78 53.79 -24.36
C PHE A 6 31.34 53.83 -23.82
N TYR A 7 30.44 54.58 -24.47
CA TYR A 7 29.03 54.60 -24.07
C TYR A 7 28.30 53.30 -24.39
N ILE A 8 28.64 52.64 -25.50
CA ILE A 8 28.03 51.35 -25.87
C ILE A 8 28.58 50.20 -25.02
N LEU A 9 29.87 50.24 -24.65
CA LEU A 9 30.45 49.23 -23.73
C LEU A 9 29.92 49.40 -22.30
N ALA A 10 29.73 50.64 -21.82
CA ALA A 10 29.14 50.90 -20.50
C ALA A 10 27.65 50.54 -20.45
N LEU A 11 26.89 50.75 -21.54
CA LEU A 11 25.51 50.29 -21.63
C LEU A 11 25.42 48.74 -21.70
N CYS A 12 26.33 48.07 -22.40
CA CYS A 12 26.38 46.61 -22.43
C CYS A 12 26.84 46.00 -21.08
N LEU A 13 27.72 46.67 -20.33
CA LEU A 13 28.12 46.22 -18.99
C LEU A 13 27.03 46.48 -17.92
N MET A 14 26.22 47.53 -18.04
CA MET A 14 25.09 47.78 -17.12
C MET A 14 23.86 46.89 -17.42
N VAL A 15 23.70 46.43 -18.65
CA VAL A 15 22.66 45.44 -19.01
C VAL A 15 23.06 44.02 -18.58
N TYR A 16 24.33 43.75 -18.29
CA TYR A 16 24.79 42.47 -17.72
C TYR A 16 24.73 42.41 -16.19
N THR A 17 24.61 43.56 -15.50
CA THR A 17 24.61 43.62 -14.02
C THR A 17 23.26 43.95 -13.40
N THR A 18 22.21 44.08 -14.21
CA THR A 18 20.82 44.19 -13.73
C THR A 18 19.89 43.34 -14.59
N ILE A 19 20.14 42.02 -14.62
CA ILE A 19 19.00 41.10 -14.67
C ILE A 19 18.43 41.16 -13.25
N PRO A 20 17.26 41.75 -13.03
CA PRO A 20 16.64 41.70 -11.71
C PRO A 20 16.45 40.22 -11.37
N GLU A 21 16.61 39.87 -10.09
CA GLU A 21 16.24 38.58 -9.49
C GLU A 21 14.77 38.14 -9.77
N ALA A 22 14.02 38.90 -10.56
CA ALA A 22 12.73 38.58 -11.16
C ALA A 22 12.76 37.49 -12.25
N LEU A 23 13.95 36.98 -12.61
CA LEU A 23 14.10 35.71 -13.36
C LEU A 23 14.65 34.57 -12.50
N SER A 24 14.60 34.69 -11.17
CA SER A 24 14.29 33.50 -10.36
C SER A 24 12.88 33.11 -10.79
N LYS A 25 12.77 32.16 -11.72
CA LYS A 25 11.49 31.55 -12.09
C LYS A 25 10.78 31.28 -10.78
N ALA A 26 9.59 31.86 -10.61
CA ALA A 26 8.65 31.49 -9.56
C ALA A 26 8.73 29.97 -9.40
N GLN A 27 9.46 29.51 -8.38
CA GLN A 27 9.56 28.09 -8.07
C GLN A 27 8.15 27.73 -7.70
N ALA A 28 7.49 26.97 -8.56
CA ALA A 28 6.16 26.49 -8.27
C ALA A 28 6.29 25.61 -7.03
N GLU A 29 5.91 26.15 -5.88
CA GLU A 29 5.75 25.38 -4.67
C GLU A 29 4.77 24.24 -4.97
N LEU A 30 5.05 23.07 -4.38
CA LEU A 30 4.09 21.98 -4.39
C LEU A 30 2.71 22.50 -3.95
N PRO A 31 1.64 22.19 -4.69
CA PRO A 31 0.29 22.57 -4.30
C PRO A 31 0.03 22.21 -2.83
N ARG A 32 -0.62 23.09 -2.07
CA ARG A 32 -0.97 22.85 -0.66
C ARG A 32 -2.21 21.94 -0.51
N LYS A 33 -2.31 20.91 -1.35
CA LYS A 33 -3.34 19.88 -1.25
C LYS A 33 -2.74 18.61 -0.63
N PRO A 34 -3.54 17.82 0.13
CA PRO A 34 -3.09 16.54 0.65
C PRO A 34 -2.49 15.68 -0.45
N ILE A 35 -1.32 15.12 -0.16
CA ILE A 35 -0.68 14.17 -1.06
C ILE A 35 -1.32 12.80 -0.82
N SER A 36 -1.78 12.20 -1.91
CA SER A 36 -2.68 11.04 -1.90
C SER A 36 -2.14 9.84 -2.66
N ALA A 37 -1.14 10.06 -3.52
CA ALA A 37 -0.42 8.99 -4.22
C ALA A 37 1.06 9.37 -4.38
N LEU A 38 1.93 8.36 -4.37
CA LEU A 38 3.36 8.49 -4.59
C LEU A 38 3.84 7.33 -5.44
N TRP A 39 4.77 7.60 -6.33
CA TRP A 39 5.48 6.57 -7.05
C TRP A 39 6.92 7.00 -7.33
N SER A 40 7.84 6.05 -7.33
CA SER A 40 9.24 6.29 -7.65
C SER A 40 9.91 5.06 -8.26
N ASP A 41 10.89 5.28 -9.13
CA ASP A 41 11.76 4.24 -9.71
C ASP A 41 13.24 4.39 -9.32
N GLY A 42 13.54 5.17 -8.27
CA GLY A 42 14.90 5.53 -7.90
C GLY A 42 15.47 6.72 -8.67
N THR A 43 14.86 7.14 -9.78
CA THR A 43 15.29 8.30 -10.58
C THR A 43 14.25 9.40 -10.67
N ARG A 44 12.97 9.03 -10.65
CA ARG A 44 11.82 9.92 -10.76
C ARG A 44 10.95 9.81 -9.51
N LEU A 45 10.32 10.92 -9.15
CA LEU A 45 9.29 10.99 -8.13
C LEU A 45 8.01 11.55 -8.74
N LEU A 46 6.95 10.76 -8.71
CA LEU A 46 5.61 11.19 -9.11
C LEU A 46 4.74 11.34 -7.87
N ILE A 47 4.03 12.47 -7.80
CA ILE A 47 3.18 12.84 -6.67
C ILE A 47 1.77 13.09 -7.20
N GLY A 48 0.78 12.48 -6.55
CA GLY A 48 -0.65 12.73 -6.80
C GLY A 48 -1.28 13.57 -5.69
N GLN A 49 -1.93 14.66 -6.06
CA GLN A 49 -2.61 15.59 -5.14
C GLN A 49 -4.01 15.91 -5.64
N GLY A 50 -5.04 15.30 -5.03
CA GLY A 50 -6.37 15.31 -5.62
C GLY A 50 -6.31 14.71 -7.03
N GLY A 51 -6.90 15.38 -8.04
CA GLY A 51 -6.79 14.98 -9.45
C GLY A 51 -5.56 15.50 -10.21
N MET A 52 -4.56 16.05 -9.52
CA MET A 52 -3.32 16.58 -10.10
C MET A 52 -2.20 15.54 -10.00
N LEU A 53 -1.52 15.26 -11.12
CA LEU A 53 -0.31 14.45 -11.17
C LEU A 53 0.90 15.33 -11.48
N SER A 54 1.95 15.22 -10.68
CA SER A 54 3.18 16.01 -10.83
C SER A 54 4.41 15.11 -10.81
N GLU A 55 5.38 15.38 -11.69
CA GLU A 55 6.74 14.86 -11.54
C GLU A 55 7.57 15.93 -10.83
N VAL A 56 8.25 15.51 -9.76
CA VAL A 56 9.14 16.37 -9.00
C VAL A 56 10.54 15.77 -8.92
N ALA A 57 11.53 16.63 -8.69
CA ALA A 57 12.88 16.19 -8.39
C ALA A 57 13.41 16.89 -7.14
N PRO A 58 14.08 16.14 -6.24
CA PRO A 58 14.84 16.75 -5.16
C PRO A 58 15.98 17.62 -5.71
N SER A 59 16.10 18.82 -5.15
CA SER A 59 17.23 19.75 -5.25
C SER A 59 17.78 19.98 -3.84
N ALA A 60 18.91 20.67 -3.65
CA ALA A 60 19.60 20.80 -2.36
C ALA A 60 18.68 21.08 -1.15
N ASP A 61 17.64 21.89 -1.32
CA ASP A 61 16.74 22.37 -0.28
C ASP A 61 15.26 22.41 -0.70
N SER A 62 14.89 21.82 -1.84
CA SER A 62 13.54 22.00 -2.39
C SER A 62 13.14 20.87 -3.34
N LEU A 63 11.83 20.69 -3.53
CA LEU A 63 11.28 19.84 -4.59
C LEU A 63 10.91 20.70 -5.80
N LEU A 64 11.61 20.47 -6.91
CA LEU A 64 11.36 21.17 -8.15
C LEU A 64 10.32 20.43 -8.98
N ILE A 65 9.21 21.09 -9.29
CA ILE A 65 8.20 20.56 -10.22
C ILE A 65 8.77 20.55 -11.63
N ARG A 66 8.99 19.36 -12.19
CA ARG A 66 9.41 19.18 -13.59
C ARG A 66 8.24 19.37 -14.55
N TRP A 67 7.07 18.84 -14.17
CA TRP A 67 5.81 19.06 -14.85
C TRP A 67 4.64 18.67 -13.95
N GLN A 68 3.46 19.16 -14.32
CA GLN A 68 2.20 18.79 -13.68
C GLN A 68 1.07 18.76 -14.73
N ILE A 69 0.07 17.92 -14.49
CA ILE A 69 -1.14 17.81 -15.31
C ILE A 69 -2.36 17.55 -14.43
N GLY A 70 -3.41 18.33 -14.65
CA GLY A 70 -4.71 18.06 -14.06
C GLY A 70 -5.45 17.04 -14.92
N LEU A 71 -5.80 15.89 -14.34
CA LEU A 71 -6.50 14.82 -15.07
C LEU A 71 -8.00 15.07 -15.18
N GLY A 72 -8.56 16.03 -14.43
CA GLY A 72 -10.00 16.26 -14.37
C GLY A 72 -10.75 15.03 -13.86
N ARG A 73 -10.17 14.36 -12.86
CA ARG A 73 -10.71 13.17 -12.17
C ARG A 73 -10.74 13.43 -10.67
N GLY A 74 -11.36 12.51 -9.93
CA GLY A 74 -11.30 12.44 -8.47
C GLY A 74 -9.88 12.24 -7.93
N THR A 75 -9.78 12.11 -6.62
CA THR A 75 -8.50 11.98 -5.90
C THR A 75 -7.69 10.78 -6.41
N LEU A 76 -6.42 11.02 -6.72
CA LEU A 76 -5.46 9.99 -7.09
C LEU A 76 -5.15 9.08 -5.89
N GLN A 77 -5.24 7.78 -6.09
CA GLN A 77 -5.03 6.76 -5.07
C GLN A 77 -3.68 6.04 -5.25
N ALA A 78 -3.28 5.81 -6.49
CA ALA A 78 -2.02 5.14 -6.79
C ALA A 78 -1.51 5.51 -8.19
N ILE A 79 -0.21 5.38 -8.38
CA ILE A 79 0.49 5.65 -9.64
C ILE A 79 1.39 4.44 -9.94
N ALA A 80 1.45 4.02 -11.21
CA ALA A 80 2.46 3.06 -11.67
C ALA A 80 3.00 3.50 -13.04
N VAL A 81 4.24 3.15 -13.34
CA VAL A 81 4.86 3.44 -14.63
C VAL A 81 5.42 2.16 -15.22
N CYS A 82 4.93 1.82 -16.41
CA CYS A 82 5.51 0.78 -17.25
C CYS A 82 5.74 1.39 -18.62
N ALA A 83 7.00 1.71 -18.88
CA ALA A 83 7.37 2.47 -20.06
C ALA A 83 6.78 1.85 -21.34
N PRO A 84 6.21 2.66 -22.24
CA PRO A 84 6.24 4.13 -22.26
C PRO A 84 5.12 4.82 -21.48
N PHE A 85 4.26 4.08 -20.78
CA PHE A 85 3.03 4.60 -20.19
C PHE A 85 3.15 4.89 -18.69
N THR A 86 2.47 5.96 -18.27
CA THR A 86 2.18 6.26 -16.88
C THR A 86 0.71 6.00 -16.61
N PHE A 87 0.43 5.22 -15.58
CA PHE A 87 -0.91 4.87 -15.14
C PHE A 87 -1.24 5.62 -13.85
N ALA A 88 -2.35 6.35 -13.85
CA ALA A 88 -2.83 7.09 -12.70
C ALA A 88 -4.21 6.57 -12.32
N LEU A 89 -4.31 5.94 -11.14
CA LEU A 89 -5.57 5.46 -10.59
C LEU A 89 -6.19 6.57 -9.75
N SER A 90 -7.35 7.06 -10.15
CA SER A 90 -8.22 7.90 -9.36
C SER A 90 -9.37 7.10 -8.77
N ALA A 91 -10.10 7.70 -7.82
CA ALA A 91 -11.33 7.13 -7.28
C ALA A 91 -12.35 6.71 -8.37
N ASP A 92 -12.36 7.42 -9.51
CA ASP A 92 -13.30 7.17 -10.61
C ASP A 92 -12.83 6.09 -11.59
N GLY A 93 -11.52 5.82 -11.66
CA GLY A 93 -10.96 4.91 -12.66
C GLY A 93 -9.47 5.09 -12.96
N LEU A 94 -9.04 4.44 -14.04
CA LEU A 94 -7.64 4.35 -14.46
C LEU A 94 -7.38 5.21 -15.71
N SER A 95 -6.56 6.25 -15.58
CA SER A 95 -6.06 7.06 -16.69
C SER A 95 -4.72 6.54 -17.19
N VAL A 96 -4.53 6.53 -18.51
CA VAL A 96 -3.27 6.15 -19.19
C VAL A 96 -2.67 7.37 -19.87
N LEU A 97 -1.43 7.71 -19.52
CA LEU A 97 -0.67 8.80 -20.13
C LEU A 97 0.47 8.24 -20.98
N ASP A 98 0.67 8.80 -22.18
CA ASP A 98 1.85 8.50 -23.00
C ASP A 98 3.10 9.25 -22.51
N ALA A 99 4.24 9.00 -23.16
CA ALA A 99 5.51 9.67 -22.86
C ALA A 99 5.46 11.20 -23.06
N GLN A 100 4.50 11.70 -23.84
CA GLN A 100 4.22 13.12 -24.05
C GLN A 100 3.19 13.66 -23.05
N ARG A 101 2.80 12.86 -22.05
CA ARG A 101 1.87 13.19 -20.96
C ARG A 101 0.45 13.46 -21.44
N ARG A 102 0.07 12.92 -22.60
CA ARG A 102 -1.28 13.00 -23.13
C ARG A 102 -2.09 11.80 -22.66
N GLU A 103 -3.30 12.05 -22.21
CA GLU A 103 -4.23 10.97 -21.86
C GLU A 103 -4.65 10.21 -23.12
N ARG A 104 -4.40 8.90 -23.12
CA ARG A 104 -4.67 7.98 -24.23
C ARG A 104 -5.96 7.21 -24.04
N ALA A 105 -6.26 6.87 -22.79
CA ALA A 105 -7.40 6.08 -22.41
C ALA A 105 -7.80 6.37 -20.97
N PHE A 106 -9.07 6.13 -20.69
CA PHE A 106 -9.64 6.12 -19.35
C PHE A 106 -10.57 4.92 -19.21
N ALA A 107 -10.34 4.09 -18.19
CA ALA A 107 -11.23 2.98 -17.84
C ALA A 107 -11.93 3.31 -16.51
N ARG A 108 -13.26 3.16 -16.45
CA ARG A 108 -14.03 3.35 -15.22
C ARG A 108 -13.82 2.19 -14.25
N GLY A 109 -13.95 2.50 -12.96
CA GLY A 109 -13.82 1.53 -11.88
C GLY A 109 -12.52 1.77 -11.12
N GLY A 110 -12.65 2.29 -9.90
CA GLY A 110 -11.53 2.65 -9.03
C GLY A 110 -10.79 1.44 -8.46
N GLY A 111 -10.05 1.66 -7.39
CA GLY A 111 -9.33 0.61 -6.68
C GLY A 111 -8.57 1.21 -5.51
N HIS A 112 -7.49 0.57 -5.09
CA HIS A 112 -6.63 1.14 -4.05
C HIS A 112 -5.14 1.09 -4.42
N ARG A 113 -4.70 -0.01 -5.04
CA ARG A 113 -3.34 -0.17 -5.57
C ARG A 113 -3.40 -0.58 -7.03
N LEU A 114 -2.34 -0.26 -7.78
CA LEU A 114 -2.15 -0.81 -9.11
C LEU A 114 -0.72 -1.26 -9.29
N ALA A 115 -0.54 -2.17 -10.23
CA ALA A 115 0.76 -2.49 -10.77
C ALA A 115 0.62 -2.79 -12.26
N CYS A 116 1.74 -2.78 -12.97
CA CYS A 116 1.76 -3.06 -14.40
C CYS A 116 2.99 -3.89 -14.74
N ASN A 117 2.94 -4.51 -15.91
CA ASN A 117 4.10 -4.93 -16.67
C ASN A 117 4.01 -4.25 -18.06
N ALA A 118 4.84 -4.67 -19.01
CA ALA A 118 4.94 -4.02 -20.32
C ALA A 118 3.61 -3.93 -21.08
N ASP A 119 2.73 -4.94 -20.96
CA ASP A 119 1.54 -5.08 -21.81
C ASP A 119 0.23 -5.26 -21.02
N GLN A 120 0.27 -5.35 -19.69
CA GLN A 120 -0.90 -5.41 -18.82
C GLN A 120 -0.79 -4.45 -17.65
N VAL A 121 -1.95 -4.00 -17.19
CA VAL A 121 -2.12 -3.25 -15.94
C VAL A 121 -3.20 -3.91 -15.10
N TRP A 122 -2.93 -3.99 -13.80
CA TRP A 122 -3.79 -4.65 -12.82
C TRP A 122 -4.11 -3.69 -11.69
N VAL A 123 -5.37 -3.64 -11.30
CA VAL A 123 -5.87 -2.78 -10.23
C VAL A 123 -6.40 -3.68 -9.13
N ALA A 124 -5.75 -3.64 -7.97
CA ALA A 124 -6.23 -4.26 -6.75
C ALA A 124 -7.37 -3.40 -6.19
N ALA A 125 -8.53 -4.03 -6.05
CA ALA A 125 -9.79 -3.36 -5.77
C ALA A 125 -10.52 -3.98 -4.57
N LEU A 126 -9.77 -4.40 -3.55
CA LEU A 126 -10.28 -4.94 -2.30
C LEU A 126 -11.21 -6.13 -2.55
N GLY A 127 -12.47 -6.08 -2.12
CA GLY A 127 -13.40 -7.21 -2.29
C GLY A 127 -13.65 -7.59 -3.76
N ALA A 128 -13.36 -6.67 -4.70
CA ALA A 128 -13.55 -6.90 -6.13
C ALA A 128 -12.51 -7.87 -6.69
N GLY A 129 -11.49 -8.19 -5.89
CA GLY A 129 -10.28 -8.80 -6.37
C GLY A 129 -9.55 -7.85 -7.32
N VAL A 130 -9.23 -8.32 -8.52
CA VAL A 130 -8.31 -7.62 -9.43
C VAL A 130 -8.92 -7.39 -10.79
N ARG A 131 -9.05 -6.10 -11.15
CA ARG A 131 -9.38 -5.67 -12.52
C ARG A 131 -8.13 -5.71 -13.37
N ARG A 132 -8.27 -6.21 -14.60
CA ARG A 132 -7.15 -6.47 -15.50
C ARG A 132 -7.42 -5.84 -16.85
N TYR A 133 -6.39 -5.23 -17.43
CA TYR A 133 -6.48 -4.64 -18.75
C TYR A 133 -5.25 -4.99 -19.56
N GLN A 134 -5.47 -5.38 -20.82
CA GLN A 134 -4.41 -5.39 -21.83
C GLN A 134 -4.19 -3.95 -22.29
N VAL A 135 -2.92 -3.56 -22.40
CA VAL A 135 -2.48 -2.25 -22.86
C VAL A 135 -1.96 -2.40 -24.29
N ALA A 136 -2.63 -1.75 -25.24
CA ALA A 136 -2.18 -1.72 -26.63
C ALA A 136 -1.01 -0.74 -26.79
N ALA A 137 -0.26 -0.87 -27.90
CA ALA A 137 0.87 0.00 -28.22
C ALA A 137 0.51 1.49 -28.34
N ASP A 138 -0.76 1.83 -28.58
CA ASP A 138 -1.28 3.21 -28.62
C ASP A 138 -1.81 3.73 -27.27
N GLY A 139 -1.71 2.91 -26.21
CA GLY A 139 -2.16 3.19 -24.85
C GLY A 139 -3.63 2.86 -24.58
N LYS A 140 -4.36 2.27 -25.54
CA LYS A 140 -5.74 1.83 -25.31
C LYS A 140 -5.81 0.65 -24.37
N LEU A 141 -6.82 0.67 -23.50
CA LEU A 141 -7.10 -0.41 -22.56
C LEU A 141 -8.19 -1.33 -23.12
N THR A 142 -7.91 -2.63 -23.13
CA THR A 142 -8.92 -3.67 -23.38
C THR A 142 -9.14 -4.45 -22.10
N PRO A 143 -10.37 -4.48 -21.54
CA PRO A 143 -10.63 -5.21 -20.30
C PRO A 143 -10.41 -6.72 -20.51
N LEU A 144 -9.76 -7.34 -19.54
CA LEU A 144 -9.58 -8.79 -19.44
C LEU A 144 -10.51 -9.34 -18.35
N ALA A 145 -10.62 -10.67 -18.27
CA ALA A 145 -11.38 -11.32 -17.21
C ALA A 145 -10.85 -10.91 -15.83
N GLN A 146 -11.74 -10.39 -14.99
CA GLN A 146 -11.47 -10.02 -13.61
C GLN A 146 -11.12 -11.27 -12.79
N ILE A 147 -10.19 -11.13 -11.85
CA ILE A 147 -9.88 -12.19 -10.90
C ILE A 147 -10.71 -11.96 -9.65
N GLN A 148 -11.59 -12.90 -9.34
CA GLN A 148 -12.21 -12.96 -8.03
C GLN A 148 -11.21 -13.63 -7.07
N THR A 149 -10.63 -12.84 -6.17
CA THR A 149 -9.68 -13.31 -5.16
C THR A 149 -10.42 -14.01 -4.01
N ALA A 150 -9.70 -14.81 -3.22
CA ALA A 150 -10.29 -15.53 -2.09
C ALA A 150 -10.55 -14.61 -0.88
N GLY A 151 -9.74 -13.56 -0.74
CA GLY A 151 -9.96 -12.45 0.21
C GLY A 151 -9.85 -11.09 -0.48
N HIS A 152 -9.82 -10.02 0.30
CA HIS A 152 -9.70 -8.65 -0.23
C HIS A 152 -8.32 -8.43 -0.86
N ALA A 153 -8.28 -8.00 -2.13
CA ALA A 153 -7.04 -7.62 -2.79
C ALA A 153 -6.53 -6.27 -2.27
N HIS A 154 -5.66 -6.31 -1.26
CA HIS A 154 -5.07 -5.13 -0.62
C HIS A 154 -3.93 -4.52 -1.42
N ASP A 155 -3.11 -5.37 -2.06
CA ASP A 155 -1.91 -4.94 -2.76
C ASP A 155 -1.54 -5.90 -3.90
N ILE A 156 -0.77 -5.40 -4.87
CA ILE A 156 -0.39 -6.12 -6.08
C ILE A 156 0.99 -5.72 -6.56
N VAL A 157 1.81 -6.70 -6.99
CA VAL A 157 3.15 -6.44 -7.53
C VAL A 157 3.48 -7.41 -8.67
N PRO A 158 4.13 -6.98 -9.77
CA PRO A 158 4.61 -7.89 -10.82
C PRO A 158 5.60 -8.91 -10.27
N SER A 159 5.61 -10.09 -10.89
CA SER A 159 6.55 -11.18 -10.64
C SER A 159 7.16 -11.64 -11.95
N GLY A 160 8.30 -11.05 -12.30
CA GLY A 160 8.90 -11.19 -13.63
C GLY A 160 7.95 -10.78 -14.75
N SER A 161 8.03 -11.46 -15.89
CA SER A 161 7.23 -11.14 -17.09
C SER A 161 5.93 -11.94 -17.23
N ALA A 162 5.71 -12.96 -16.40
CA ALA A 162 4.65 -13.96 -16.62
C ALA A 162 3.66 -14.12 -15.45
N ALA A 163 3.87 -13.39 -14.35
CA ALA A 163 3.06 -13.53 -13.16
C ALA A 163 3.01 -12.22 -12.37
N PHE A 164 2.17 -12.22 -11.35
CA PHE A 164 2.10 -11.18 -10.32
C PHE A 164 1.63 -11.78 -9.00
N TRP A 165 1.92 -11.09 -7.91
CA TRP A 165 1.49 -11.44 -6.56
C TRP A 165 0.37 -10.52 -6.10
N ILE A 166 -0.54 -11.07 -5.30
CA ILE A 166 -1.62 -10.34 -4.64
C ILE A 166 -1.54 -10.61 -3.13
N ALA A 167 -1.63 -9.56 -2.32
CA ALA A 167 -1.93 -9.66 -0.90
C ALA A 167 -3.46 -9.70 -0.72
N GLU A 168 -4.00 -10.84 -0.29
CA GLU A 168 -5.45 -11.13 -0.21
C GLU A 168 -6.01 -11.08 1.22
N GLY A 169 -5.40 -10.30 2.13
CA GLY A 169 -5.88 -10.14 3.50
C GLY A 169 -5.87 -11.47 4.25
N GLU A 170 -7.04 -11.88 4.77
CA GLU A 170 -7.22 -13.14 5.51
C GLU A 170 -6.94 -14.40 4.68
N ALA A 171 -6.90 -14.30 3.35
CA ALA A 171 -6.52 -15.42 2.48
C ALA A 171 -5.00 -15.56 2.30
N GLY A 172 -4.20 -14.61 2.78
CA GLY A 172 -2.74 -14.63 2.67
C GLY A 172 -2.23 -14.06 1.35
N VAL A 173 -1.11 -14.56 0.85
CA VAL A 173 -0.49 -14.08 -0.41
C VAL A 173 -0.61 -15.12 -1.51
N ARG A 174 -0.97 -14.69 -2.72
CA ARG A 174 -1.16 -15.61 -3.85
C ARG A 174 -0.51 -15.10 -5.11
N ARG A 175 0.09 -16.03 -5.87
CA ARG A 175 0.70 -15.79 -7.18
C ARG A 175 -0.28 -16.17 -8.27
N TYR A 176 -0.41 -15.31 -9.26
CA TYR A 176 -1.26 -15.50 -10.42
C TYR A 176 -0.45 -15.43 -11.71
N GLY A 177 -0.84 -16.24 -12.69
CA GLY A 177 -0.39 -16.09 -14.07
C GLY A 177 -1.05 -14.88 -14.74
N LEU A 178 -0.49 -14.43 -15.87
CA LEU A 178 -1.05 -13.34 -16.67
C LEU A 178 -2.45 -13.60 -17.21
N ASP A 179 -2.94 -14.85 -17.18
CA ASP A 179 -4.28 -15.28 -17.56
C ASP A 179 -5.28 -15.21 -16.38
N GLY A 180 -4.78 -15.09 -15.14
CA GLY A 180 -5.55 -15.11 -13.91
C GLY A 180 -5.63 -16.48 -13.23
N THR A 181 -4.87 -17.46 -13.71
CA THR A 181 -4.76 -18.77 -13.05
C THR A 181 -3.92 -18.67 -11.78
N ALA A 182 -4.40 -19.20 -10.66
CA ALA A 182 -3.63 -19.26 -9.42
C ALA A 182 -2.49 -20.28 -9.54
N LEU A 183 -1.25 -19.83 -9.33
CA LEU A 183 -0.04 -20.64 -9.49
C LEU A 183 0.53 -21.14 -8.15
N LEU A 184 0.45 -20.31 -7.11
CA LEU A 184 1.03 -20.60 -5.80
C LEU A 184 0.27 -19.84 -4.72
N TRP A 185 0.06 -20.50 -3.58
CA TRP A 185 -0.65 -19.92 -2.44
C TRP A 185 0.20 -20.01 -1.17
N LEU A 186 0.46 -18.86 -0.55
CA LEU A 186 1.16 -18.69 0.70
C LEU A 186 0.17 -18.25 1.78
N ASN A 187 -0.56 -19.22 2.33
CA ASN A 187 -1.68 -19.00 3.24
C ASN A 187 -1.29 -18.73 4.70
N ALA A 188 0.00 -18.82 5.04
CA ALA A 188 0.49 -18.60 6.39
C ALA A 188 0.64 -17.11 6.77
N PHE A 189 0.58 -16.21 5.79
CA PHE A 189 0.83 -14.77 5.98
C PHE A 189 -0.49 -14.00 6.10
N VAL A 190 -1.15 -14.08 7.24
CA VAL A 190 -2.50 -13.52 7.43
C VAL A 190 -2.55 -12.53 8.62
N PRO A 191 -3.23 -11.38 8.49
CA PRO A 191 -3.78 -10.82 7.25
C PRO A 191 -2.69 -10.19 6.37
N ALA A 192 -2.60 -10.58 5.10
CA ALA A 192 -1.66 -10.01 4.14
C ALA A 192 -2.11 -8.61 3.69
N GLN A 193 -1.27 -7.61 3.92
CA GLN A 193 -1.56 -6.21 3.59
C GLN A 193 -0.72 -5.69 2.43
N VAL A 194 0.57 -6.05 2.39
CA VAL A 194 1.54 -5.51 1.42
C VAL A 194 2.42 -6.63 0.88
N VAL A 195 2.73 -6.57 -0.42
CA VAL A 195 3.65 -7.50 -1.08
C VAL A 195 4.60 -6.76 -2.02
N ARG A 196 5.91 -7.03 -1.90
CA ARG A 196 6.94 -6.49 -2.80
C ARG A 196 7.87 -7.61 -3.26
N GLU A 197 8.21 -7.62 -4.54
CA GLU A 197 9.23 -8.51 -5.09
C GLU A 197 10.48 -7.69 -5.41
N SER A 198 11.66 -8.16 -4.97
CA SER A 198 12.94 -7.56 -5.35
C SER A 198 13.99 -8.66 -5.52
N GLY A 199 14.50 -8.78 -6.75
CA GLY A 199 15.34 -9.90 -7.15
C GLY A 199 14.59 -11.21 -6.94
N ASN A 200 15.22 -12.17 -6.26
CA ASN A 200 14.64 -13.48 -5.97
C ASN A 200 14.03 -13.56 -4.55
N ARG A 201 13.50 -12.44 -4.04
CA ARG A 201 12.95 -12.33 -2.69
C ARG A 201 11.58 -11.65 -2.72
N LEU A 202 10.67 -12.17 -1.90
CA LEU A 202 9.35 -11.63 -1.67
C LEU A 202 9.28 -11.08 -0.24
N PHE A 203 8.89 -9.82 -0.11
CA PHE A 203 8.69 -9.12 1.14
C PHE A 203 7.19 -9.04 1.37
N ILE A 204 6.73 -9.59 2.48
CA ILE A 204 5.30 -9.72 2.80
C ILE A 204 5.05 -9.00 4.12
N GLY A 205 4.25 -7.94 4.07
CA GLY A 205 3.70 -7.32 5.26
C GLY A 205 2.37 -7.97 5.63
N HIS A 206 2.29 -8.52 6.83
CA HIS A 206 1.08 -9.16 7.36
C HIS A 206 0.92 -8.89 8.85
N GLY A 207 -0.25 -8.39 9.27
CA GLY A 207 -0.45 -7.86 10.62
C GLY A 207 0.66 -6.87 11.02
N ALA A 208 1.29 -7.13 12.17
CA ALA A 208 2.46 -6.39 12.67
C ALA A 208 3.79 -7.03 12.26
N GLN A 209 3.85 -7.84 11.21
CA GLN A 209 5.05 -8.59 10.84
C GLN A 209 5.46 -8.34 9.38
N LEU A 210 6.76 -8.10 9.18
CA LEU A 210 7.39 -8.14 7.87
C LEU A 210 8.13 -9.47 7.71
N SER A 211 7.80 -10.24 6.69
CA SER A 211 8.45 -11.50 6.36
C SER A 211 9.19 -11.43 5.04
N VAL A 212 10.35 -12.09 4.96
CA VAL A 212 11.18 -12.19 3.75
C VAL A 212 11.25 -13.64 3.33
N VAL A 213 10.82 -13.93 2.11
CA VAL A 213 10.77 -15.26 1.52
C VAL A 213 11.67 -15.30 0.30
N ALA A 214 12.58 -16.27 0.24
CA ALA A 214 13.32 -16.58 -0.98
C ALA A 214 12.37 -17.26 -1.98
N LEU A 215 12.34 -16.74 -3.20
CA LEU A 215 11.64 -17.37 -4.31
C LEU A 215 12.52 -18.48 -4.90
N GLY A 216 11.91 -19.55 -5.36
CA GLY A 216 12.58 -20.74 -5.88
C GLY A 216 11.54 -21.78 -6.27
N GLU A 217 11.97 -23.01 -6.57
CA GLU A 217 11.03 -24.12 -6.79
C GLU A 217 10.11 -24.33 -5.58
N LEU A 218 10.69 -24.20 -4.39
CA LEU A 218 9.97 -24.15 -3.12
C LEU A 218 10.33 -22.85 -2.40
N PRO A 219 9.35 -21.96 -2.15
CA PRO A 219 9.57 -20.74 -1.39
C PRO A 219 10.09 -21.05 0.02
N GLN A 220 11.14 -20.36 0.46
CA GLN A 220 11.76 -20.57 1.76
C GLN A 220 11.75 -19.29 2.60
N MET A 221 11.30 -19.37 3.85
CA MET A 221 11.40 -18.27 4.78
C MET A 221 12.86 -17.95 5.11
N LEU A 222 13.29 -16.72 4.84
CA LEU A 222 14.63 -16.23 5.17
C LEU A 222 14.69 -15.56 6.53
N GLY A 223 13.57 -14.99 6.99
CA GLY A 223 13.47 -14.28 8.25
C GLY A 223 12.40 -13.20 8.20
N GLY A 224 12.31 -12.40 9.25
CA GLY A 224 11.34 -11.33 9.35
C GLY A 224 11.62 -10.39 10.51
N ALA A 225 10.76 -9.41 10.67
CA ALA A 225 10.76 -8.47 11.77
C ALA A 225 9.34 -8.27 12.29
N THR A 226 9.20 -8.20 13.61
CA THR A 226 7.94 -7.85 14.27
C THR A 226 7.97 -6.36 14.59
N LEU A 227 6.90 -5.66 14.24
CA LEU A 227 6.66 -4.26 14.56
C LEU A 227 6.12 -4.15 15.98
N VAL A 228 6.47 -3.05 16.64
CA VAL A 228 5.98 -2.73 17.98
C VAL A 228 5.26 -1.39 17.93
N PRO A 229 4.09 -1.26 18.58
CA PRO A 229 3.26 -2.33 19.17
C PRO A 229 2.75 -3.36 18.14
N ASP A 230 2.35 -4.53 18.64
CA ASP A 230 1.84 -5.68 17.89
C ASP A 230 0.45 -5.47 17.27
N GLU A 231 -0.25 -4.41 17.66
CA GLU A 231 -1.48 -3.94 17.01
C GLU A 231 -1.23 -3.05 15.78
N ALA A 232 0.03 -2.74 15.46
CA ALA A 232 0.37 -1.97 14.29
C ALA A 232 0.17 -2.75 12.99
N THR A 233 -0.14 -2.05 11.90
CA THR A 233 -0.25 -2.63 10.57
C THR A 233 0.81 -2.07 9.64
N ILE A 234 1.18 -2.86 8.62
CA ILE A 234 2.07 -2.40 7.56
C ILE A 234 1.22 -1.71 6.48
N ALA A 235 1.50 -0.44 6.23
CA ALA A 235 0.81 0.33 5.21
C ALA A 235 1.53 0.30 3.86
N ASP A 236 2.87 0.29 3.89
CA ASP A 236 3.70 0.20 2.69
C ASP A 236 5.09 -0.38 3.00
N VAL A 237 5.70 -0.96 1.97
CA VAL A 237 7.08 -1.47 2.01
C VAL A 237 7.80 -0.98 0.75
N LEU A 238 8.99 -0.40 0.96
CA LEU A 238 9.87 0.03 -0.12
C LEU A 238 11.23 -0.65 0.02
N VAL A 239 11.70 -1.26 -1.07
CA VAL A 239 12.99 -1.95 -1.11
C VAL A 239 13.93 -1.20 -2.05
N VAL A 240 15.08 -0.73 -1.54
CA VAL A 240 16.09 -0.01 -2.29
C VAL A 240 17.45 -0.67 -2.05
N GLY A 241 17.89 -1.50 -3.00
CA GLY A 241 19.09 -2.32 -2.84
C GLY A 241 18.97 -3.24 -1.62
N ALA A 242 19.88 -3.12 -0.66
CA ALA A 242 19.83 -3.88 0.60
C ALA A 242 18.99 -3.20 1.69
N ARG A 243 18.43 -2.00 1.47
CA ARG A 243 17.63 -1.29 2.46
C ARG A 243 16.15 -1.61 2.28
N VAL A 244 15.47 -1.88 3.38
CA VAL A 244 14.02 -2.17 3.41
C VAL A 244 13.36 -1.17 4.35
N TYR A 245 12.46 -0.37 3.81
CA TYR A 245 11.73 0.66 4.53
C TYR A 245 10.28 0.22 4.69
N VAL A 246 9.75 0.38 5.90
CA VAL A 246 8.40 -0.04 6.26
C VAL A 246 7.63 1.16 6.80
N GLY A 247 6.56 1.53 6.08
CA GLY A 247 5.56 2.48 6.55
C GLY A 247 4.60 1.77 7.47
N ARG A 248 4.42 2.31 8.67
CA ARG A 248 3.58 1.70 9.71
C ARG A 248 2.36 2.56 9.94
N HIS A 249 1.20 1.91 10.07
CA HIS A 249 -0.05 2.53 10.52
C HIS A 249 -0.44 1.98 11.90
N HIS A 250 -0.90 2.84 12.81
CA HIS A 250 -1.39 2.43 14.12
C HIS A 250 -2.59 3.27 14.54
N GLY A 251 -3.73 2.63 14.84
CA GLY A 251 -4.99 3.32 15.10
C GLY A 251 -4.98 4.32 16.27
N SER A 252 -4.05 4.20 17.22
CA SER A 252 -3.88 5.17 18.33
C SER A 252 -2.90 6.31 18.05
N GLY A 253 -2.28 6.35 16.87
CA GLY A 253 -1.33 7.40 16.52
C GLY A 253 -0.01 7.35 17.30
N ARG A 254 0.49 6.16 17.67
CA ARG A 254 1.71 5.99 18.49
C ARG A 254 2.78 5.11 17.85
N GLY A 255 4.05 5.50 18.03
CA GLY A 255 5.27 4.78 17.66
C GLY A 255 5.88 5.24 16.32
N ALA A 256 6.95 4.59 15.87
CA ALA A 256 7.62 4.92 14.61
C ALA A 256 6.66 4.96 13.40
N ALA A 257 6.60 6.06 12.65
CA ALA A 257 5.86 6.11 11.38
C ALA A 257 6.58 5.33 10.27
N LEU A 258 7.91 5.29 10.36
CA LEU A 258 8.79 4.59 9.43
C LEU A 258 9.83 3.78 10.19
N ILE A 259 10.07 2.57 9.72
CA ILE A 259 11.16 1.71 10.20
C ILE A 259 12.05 1.33 9.03
N ALA A 260 13.37 1.51 9.19
CA ALA A 260 14.37 1.12 8.20
C ALA A 260 15.14 -0.10 8.70
N PHE A 261 15.25 -1.09 7.82
CA PHE A 261 16.04 -2.30 8.00
C PHE A 261 17.14 -2.39 6.93
N GLU A 262 18.22 -3.07 7.29
CA GLU A 262 19.19 -3.58 6.36
C GLU A 262 18.97 -5.08 6.18
N LEU A 263 18.89 -5.52 4.92
CA LEU A 263 18.80 -6.91 4.54
C LEU A 263 20.19 -7.54 4.57
N THR A 264 20.38 -8.47 5.49
CA THR A 264 21.62 -9.23 5.65
C THR A 264 21.41 -10.70 5.28
N ALA A 265 22.47 -11.51 5.31
CA ALA A 265 22.35 -12.96 5.19
C ALA A 265 21.51 -13.59 6.32
N GLY A 266 21.52 -12.97 7.51
CA GLY A 266 20.74 -13.42 8.68
C GLY A 266 19.32 -12.86 8.77
N GLY A 267 18.83 -12.17 7.74
CA GLY A 267 17.50 -11.54 7.72
C GLY A 267 17.54 -10.03 7.87
N LEU A 268 16.49 -9.46 8.46
CA LEU A 268 16.32 -8.00 8.59
C LEU A 268 16.98 -7.50 9.88
N ARG A 269 17.91 -6.56 9.75
CA ARG A 269 18.56 -5.86 10.87
C ARG A 269 17.98 -4.45 10.98
N LEU A 270 17.41 -4.09 12.12
CA LEU A 270 16.94 -2.72 12.36
C LEU A 270 18.12 -1.75 12.29
N ILE A 271 17.99 -0.67 11.52
CA ILE A 271 19.04 0.35 11.38
C ILE A 271 18.58 1.76 11.76
N ALA A 272 17.29 2.10 11.60
CA ALA A 272 16.77 3.40 11.99
C ALA A 272 15.24 3.38 12.14
N GLN A 273 14.71 4.36 12.85
CA GLN A 273 13.28 4.65 12.96
C GLN A 273 13.03 6.15 12.80
N PHE A 274 11.84 6.52 12.35
CA PHE A 274 11.43 7.92 12.21
C PHE A 274 9.96 8.13 12.56
N GLY A 275 9.67 9.27 13.18
CA GLY A 275 8.33 9.68 13.62
C GLY A 275 7.86 9.00 14.90
N GLU A 276 6.80 9.53 15.50
CA GLU A 276 6.19 8.98 16.73
C GLU A 276 4.68 8.78 16.61
N THR A 277 4.09 9.17 15.48
CA THR A 277 2.64 9.12 15.24
C THR A 277 2.19 7.79 14.64
N GLY A 278 3.09 6.96 14.11
CA GLY A 278 2.68 5.69 13.50
C GLY A 278 1.74 5.84 12.30
N ASP A 279 1.87 6.92 11.51
CA ASP A 279 1.01 7.20 10.35
C ASP A 279 1.78 7.18 9.02
N GLY A 280 2.76 6.30 8.85
CA GLY A 280 3.50 6.19 7.59
C GLY A 280 2.74 5.39 6.55
N ALA A 281 2.07 6.06 5.61
CA ALA A 281 1.12 5.45 4.68
C ALA A 281 1.73 5.00 3.34
N THR A 282 2.64 5.79 2.76
CA THR A 282 3.23 5.50 1.44
C THR A 282 4.69 5.95 1.39
N LEU A 283 5.54 5.16 0.72
CA LEU A 283 6.97 5.37 0.63
C LEU A 283 7.43 5.56 -0.82
N GLY A 284 8.51 6.32 -1.01
CA GLY A 284 9.19 6.46 -2.29
C GLY A 284 10.66 6.83 -2.11
N ALA A 285 11.50 6.58 -3.10
CA ALA A 285 12.91 6.96 -3.05
C ALA A 285 13.46 7.43 -4.40
N VAL A 286 14.35 8.41 -4.36
CA VAL A 286 15.11 8.90 -5.52
C VAL A 286 16.58 9.02 -5.10
N GLY A 287 17.45 8.21 -5.69
CA GLY A 287 18.82 8.05 -5.20
C GLY A 287 18.86 7.63 -3.73
N ASP A 288 19.56 8.39 -2.90
CA ASP A 288 19.64 8.19 -1.44
C ASP A 288 18.55 8.95 -0.66
N GLU A 289 17.68 9.68 -1.34
CA GLU A 289 16.58 10.42 -0.74
C GLU A 289 15.35 9.54 -0.55
N LEU A 290 14.75 9.63 0.63
CA LEU A 290 13.56 8.88 1.00
C LEU A 290 12.38 9.83 1.22
N PHE A 291 11.21 9.43 0.76
CA PHE A 291 9.97 10.20 0.85
C PHE A 291 8.93 9.37 1.59
N LEU A 292 8.33 9.98 2.60
CA LEU A 292 7.29 9.39 3.45
C LEU A 292 6.04 10.26 3.34
N ILE A 293 4.91 9.67 2.96
CA ILE A 293 3.61 10.30 3.17
C ILE A 293 3.02 9.76 4.46
N GLY A 294 2.67 10.67 5.37
CA GLY A 294 2.04 10.33 6.63
C GLY A 294 1.48 11.53 7.38
N ALA A 295 0.39 11.33 8.13
CA ALA A 295 -0.33 12.38 8.87
C ALA A 295 -0.57 13.65 8.02
N GLY A 296 -1.12 13.47 6.81
CA GLY A 296 -1.40 14.57 5.87
C GLY A 296 -0.19 15.31 5.31
N SER A 297 1.03 14.84 5.56
CA SER A 297 2.27 15.48 5.15
C SER A 297 3.13 14.59 4.24
N LEU A 298 3.92 15.22 3.38
CA LEU A 298 5.07 14.59 2.75
C LEU A 298 6.32 15.00 3.52
N THR A 299 7.06 14.02 4.02
CA THR A 299 8.36 14.24 4.65
C THR A 299 9.46 13.69 3.76
N TRP A 300 10.42 14.55 3.41
CA TRP A 300 11.67 14.15 2.79
C TRP A 300 12.71 13.85 3.87
N LEU A 301 13.16 12.59 3.89
CA LEU A 301 14.11 12.02 4.81
C LEU A 301 15.42 11.66 4.10
N ARG A 302 16.51 11.68 4.87
CA ARG A 302 17.79 11.08 4.47
C ARG A 302 18.30 10.17 5.58
N LEU A 303 18.80 9.01 5.18
CA LEU A 303 19.46 8.08 6.09
C LEU A 303 20.97 8.35 6.09
N SER A 304 21.50 8.78 7.23
CA SER A 304 22.94 8.99 7.43
C SER A 304 23.39 8.39 8.75
N GLN A 305 24.45 7.58 8.74
CA GLN A 305 25.05 6.98 9.94
C GLN A 305 24.06 6.25 10.87
N GLY A 306 23.02 5.61 10.31
CA GLY A 306 22.00 4.90 11.09
C GLY A 306 20.91 5.80 11.70
N ALA A 307 20.84 7.07 11.30
CA ALA A 307 19.78 7.98 11.69
C ALA A 307 18.99 8.46 10.46
N LEU A 308 17.67 8.50 10.58
CA LEU A 308 16.78 9.13 9.61
C LEU A 308 16.55 10.59 10.03
N THR A 309 16.99 11.52 9.18
CA THR A 309 16.84 12.96 9.42
C THR A 309 15.85 13.54 8.43
N ALA A 310 14.88 14.31 8.90
CA ALA A 310 14.01 15.10 8.05
C ALA A 310 14.79 16.29 7.48
N ILE A 311 14.83 16.36 6.15
CA ILE A 311 15.39 17.49 5.40
C ILE A 311 14.32 18.56 5.26
N MET A 312 13.12 18.13 4.85
CA MET A 312 11.98 19.02 4.64
C MET A 312 10.68 18.26 4.90
N ALA A 313 9.68 18.97 5.40
CA ALA A 313 8.31 18.47 5.48
C ALA A 313 7.38 19.46 4.79
N TRP A 314 6.51 18.94 3.94
CA TRP A 314 5.38 19.65 3.37
C TRP A 314 4.12 19.13 4.02
N SER A 315 3.61 19.88 4.97
CA SER A 315 2.23 19.68 5.43
C SER A 315 1.32 20.36 4.42
N ALA A 316 0.36 19.62 3.87
CA ALA A 316 -0.79 20.29 3.31
C ALA A 316 -1.39 21.12 4.44
N THR A 317 -1.54 22.44 4.26
CA THR A 317 -2.40 23.23 5.15
C THR A 317 -3.85 22.89 4.78
N ALA A 318 -4.23 21.63 5.02
CA ALA A 318 -5.63 21.31 5.16
C ALA A 318 -6.06 21.90 6.51
N PRO A 319 -7.26 22.49 6.62
CA PRO A 319 -7.87 22.69 7.93
C PRO A 319 -7.82 21.38 8.73
N HIS A 320 -8.00 21.48 10.06
CA HIS A 320 -7.84 20.41 11.05
C HIS A 320 -8.40 19.04 10.61
N CYS A 321 -9.40 19.06 9.73
CA CYS A 321 -9.56 18.03 8.73
C CYS A 321 -10.17 18.67 7.43
N ALA A 322 -9.97 18.08 6.24
CA ALA A 322 -10.56 18.57 4.98
C ALA A 322 -11.61 17.60 4.42
N LEU A 323 -12.77 18.13 4.01
CA LEU A 323 -13.79 17.38 3.30
C LEU A 323 -13.16 16.66 2.10
N ASN A 324 -13.41 15.37 1.96
CA ASN A 324 -12.88 14.57 0.87
C ASN A 324 -13.99 13.84 0.11
N THR A 325 -13.67 13.50 -1.14
CA THR A 325 -14.54 12.67 -1.97
C THR A 325 -14.69 11.28 -1.32
N PRO A 326 -15.93 10.77 -1.14
CA PRO A 326 -16.17 9.40 -0.71
C PRO A 326 -15.46 8.37 -1.59
N THR A 327 -14.83 7.38 -0.96
CA THR A 327 -13.97 6.37 -1.59
C THR A 327 -14.22 4.98 -1.00
N ASP A 328 -13.59 3.95 -1.60
CA ASP A 328 -13.59 2.57 -1.10
C ASP A 328 -14.99 2.00 -0.77
N PRO A 329 -15.90 1.96 -1.77
CA PRO A 329 -17.26 1.45 -1.56
C PRO A 329 -17.24 -0.01 -1.10
N GLN A 330 -18.14 -0.37 -0.20
CA GLN A 330 -18.56 -1.75 0.09
C GLN A 330 -20.08 -1.85 -0.08
N PRO A 331 -20.61 -2.86 -0.78
CA PRO A 331 -19.88 -3.71 -1.71
C PRO A 331 -19.15 -2.87 -2.76
N GLU A 332 -18.05 -3.38 -3.31
CA GLU A 332 -17.33 -2.62 -4.33
C GLU A 332 -18.19 -2.31 -5.56
N ASP A 333 -17.69 -1.38 -6.37
CA ASP A 333 -18.21 -1.14 -7.71
C ASP A 333 -18.18 -2.43 -8.57
N GLY A 334 -19.36 -2.88 -8.98
CA GLY A 334 -19.59 -4.09 -9.77
C GLY A 334 -19.82 -5.37 -8.95
N ALA A 335 -19.85 -5.31 -7.61
CA ALA A 335 -20.05 -6.49 -6.78
C ALA A 335 -21.37 -7.22 -7.11
N GLN A 336 -21.35 -8.55 -7.05
CA GLN A 336 -22.56 -9.37 -7.10
C GLN A 336 -23.01 -9.74 -5.69
N VAL A 337 -24.27 -9.45 -5.36
CA VAL A 337 -24.82 -9.67 -4.02
C VAL A 337 -26.20 -10.31 -4.09
N ARG A 338 -26.61 -10.95 -2.98
CA ARG A 338 -27.96 -11.49 -2.85
C ARG A 338 -28.99 -10.37 -2.65
N PRO A 339 -30.25 -10.56 -3.09
CA PRO A 339 -31.33 -9.63 -2.77
C PRO A 339 -31.58 -9.57 -1.26
N GLY A 340 -31.99 -8.40 -0.79
CA GLY A 340 -32.32 -8.15 0.62
C GLY A 340 -31.46 -7.05 1.25
N ARG A 341 -31.30 -7.14 2.58
CA ARG A 341 -30.59 -6.14 3.37
C ARG A 341 -29.10 -6.17 3.07
N LEU A 342 -28.62 -5.09 2.46
CA LEU A 342 -27.23 -4.86 2.14
C LEU A 342 -26.69 -3.69 2.96
N LEU A 343 -25.49 -3.84 3.51
CA LEU A 343 -24.77 -2.74 4.15
C LEU A 343 -23.89 -2.06 3.12
N LEU A 344 -24.25 -0.84 2.71
CA LEU A 344 -23.36 0.02 1.94
C LEU A 344 -22.36 0.67 2.88
N GLN A 345 -21.08 0.69 2.55
CA GLN A 345 -20.04 1.37 3.31
C GLN A 345 -19.13 2.16 2.39
N TRP A 346 -18.52 3.22 2.91
CA TRP A 346 -17.56 4.05 2.19
C TRP A 346 -16.60 4.70 3.19
N ARG A 347 -15.49 5.21 2.68
CA ARG A 347 -14.51 5.98 3.43
C ARG A 347 -14.56 7.46 3.06
N ALA A 348 -14.72 8.30 4.07
CA ALA A 348 -14.71 9.75 3.95
C ALA A 348 -14.39 10.40 5.30
N SER A 349 -13.93 11.64 5.30
CA SER A 349 -13.57 12.44 6.48
C SER A 349 -14.17 13.84 6.37
N CYS A 350 -14.48 14.45 7.51
CA CYS A 350 -14.92 15.87 7.61
C CYS A 350 -16.22 16.20 6.89
N ALA A 351 -17.02 15.19 6.59
CA ALA A 351 -18.38 15.40 6.17
C ALA A 351 -19.24 15.53 7.43
N ASP A 352 -20.02 16.59 7.52
CA ASP A 352 -21.04 16.75 8.56
C ASP A 352 -22.26 15.88 8.24
N SER A 353 -22.50 15.64 6.95
CA SER A 353 -23.51 14.71 6.47
C SER A 353 -23.15 14.14 5.10
N PHE A 354 -23.84 13.08 4.71
CA PHE A 354 -23.75 12.49 3.39
C PHE A 354 -25.12 12.41 2.72
N GLU A 355 -25.19 12.72 1.43
CA GLU A 355 -26.32 12.35 0.59
C GLU A 355 -26.01 11.00 -0.07
N LEU A 356 -26.83 9.98 0.19
CA LEU A 356 -26.80 8.71 -0.52
C LEU A 356 -27.80 8.78 -1.67
N TRP A 357 -27.30 8.65 -2.89
CA TRP A 357 -28.08 8.61 -4.12
C TRP A 357 -28.16 7.16 -4.61
N LEU A 358 -29.36 6.70 -4.99
CA LEU A 358 -29.61 5.37 -5.54
C LEU A 358 -30.44 5.52 -6.82
N ASP A 359 -29.96 4.90 -7.91
CA ASP A 359 -30.56 4.95 -9.25
C ASP A 359 -30.91 6.38 -9.72
N GLY A 360 -30.07 7.36 -9.34
CA GLY A 360 -30.21 8.78 -9.71
C GLY A 360 -31.17 9.59 -8.85
N ALA A 361 -31.76 9.00 -7.79
CA ALA A 361 -32.60 9.70 -6.83
C ALA A 361 -31.92 9.79 -5.46
N LEU A 362 -32.11 10.91 -4.75
CA LEU A 362 -31.70 11.03 -3.36
C LEU A 362 -32.48 10.00 -2.55
N PHE A 363 -31.75 9.07 -1.92
CA PHE A 363 -32.31 7.94 -1.20
C PHE A 363 -32.31 8.17 0.31
N ALA A 364 -31.21 8.67 0.85
CA ALA A 364 -31.08 8.96 2.27
C ALA A 364 -30.07 10.07 2.55
N GLU A 365 -30.23 10.74 3.68
CA GLU A 365 -29.19 11.56 4.30
C GLU A 365 -28.61 10.78 5.49
N VAL A 366 -27.28 10.73 5.57
CA VAL A 366 -26.55 9.96 6.57
C VAL A 366 -25.70 10.90 7.40
N THR A 367 -25.97 10.96 8.69
CA THR A 367 -25.12 11.68 9.65
C THR A 367 -24.03 10.73 10.16
N PRO A 368 -22.74 11.12 10.14
CA PRO A 368 -21.67 10.33 10.71
C PRO A 368 -21.94 9.99 12.19
N ALA A 369 -21.67 8.76 12.60
CA ALA A 369 -21.99 8.31 13.95
C ALA A 369 -21.09 8.94 15.04
N VAL A 370 -19.89 9.43 14.70
CA VAL A 370 -18.94 10.12 15.59
C VAL A 370 -17.96 10.94 14.75
N GLU A 371 -17.64 12.18 15.15
CA GLU A 371 -16.45 12.93 14.68
C GLU A 371 -15.20 12.15 15.09
N THR A 372 -14.75 11.23 14.24
CA THR A 372 -13.53 10.49 14.50
C THR A 372 -12.37 11.23 13.85
N GLU A 373 -11.43 11.69 14.67
CA GLU A 373 -10.14 12.31 14.33
C GLU A 373 -9.19 11.36 13.56
N THR A 374 -9.73 10.43 12.79
CA THR A 374 -8.98 9.50 11.94
C THR A 374 -9.01 9.97 10.49
N GLU A 375 -7.90 9.82 9.76
CA GLU A 375 -7.87 10.05 8.32
C GLU A 375 -8.77 9.00 7.61
N ARG A 376 -9.98 9.41 7.23
CA ARG A 376 -11.00 8.64 6.46
C ARG A 376 -11.64 7.45 7.21
N PRO A 377 -12.48 7.69 8.23
CA PRO A 377 -13.27 6.65 8.86
C PRO A 377 -14.23 5.95 7.88
N TRP A 378 -14.61 4.73 8.26
CA TRP A 378 -15.68 3.98 7.60
C TRP A 378 -17.04 4.53 8.01
N HIS A 379 -17.89 4.76 7.02
CA HIS A 379 -19.30 5.10 7.17
C HIS A 379 -20.15 3.99 6.59
N SER A 380 -21.40 3.87 7.02
CA SER A 380 -22.27 2.84 6.49
C SER A 380 -23.75 3.21 6.51
N TYR A 381 -24.50 2.61 5.60
CA TYR A 381 -25.95 2.71 5.53
C TYR A 381 -26.54 1.39 5.06
N ALA A 382 -27.54 0.89 5.80
CA ALA A 382 -28.23 -0.34 5.43
C ALA A 382 -29.38 -0.04 4.46
N VAL A 383 -29.39 -0.72 3.31
CA VAL A 383 -30.40 -0.58 2.26
C VAL A 383 -30.99 -1.94 1.91
N GLU A 384 -32.28 -1.96 1.53
CA GLU A 384 -32.92 -3.14 0.95
C GLU A 384 -32.87 -3.05 -0.57
N LEU A 385 -32.10 -3.93 -1.23
CA LEU A 385 -32.03 -3.95 -2.69
C LEU A 385 -32.76 -5.16 -3.27
N ARG A 386 -33.56 -4.88 -4.31
CA ARG A 386 -34.18 -5.89 -5.17
C ARG A 386 -33.25 -6.23 -6.32
N GLU A 387 -33.51 -7.39 -6.94
CA GLU A 387 -32.77 -7.85 -8.11
C GLU A 387 -32.62 -6.79 -9.20
N GLY A 388 -31.50 -6.88 -9.91
CA GLY A 388 -31.08 -5.95 -10.95
C GLY A 388 -29.79 -5.22 -10.61
N THR A 389 -29.29 -4.48 -11.60
CA THR A 389 -28.13 -3.61 -11.42
C THR A 389 -28.57 -2.28 -10.81
N ARG A 390 -28.03 -1.95 -9.64
CA ARG A 390 -28.30 -0.69 -8.93
C ARG A 390 -27.08 0.20 -9.01
N ALA A 391 -27.27 1.47 -9.36
CA ALA A 391 -26.22 2.48 -9.31
C ALA A 391 -26.37 3.30 -8.04
N TRP A 392 -25.30 3.53 -7.31
CA TRP A 392 -25.32 4.33 -6.10
C TRP A 392 -24.12 5.27 -6.03
N GLN A 393 -24.29 6.39 -5.33
CA GLN A 393 -23.27 7.42 -5.19
C GLN A 393 -23.43 8.05 -3.81
N VAL A 394 -22.32 8.44 -3.21
CA VAL A 394 -22.33 9.21 -1.96
C VAL A 394 -21.76 10.59 -2.24
N VAL A 395 -22.44 11.62 -1.76
CA VAL A 395 -21.97 13.01 -1.79
C VAL A 395 -21.67 13.43 -0.36
N ALA A 396 -20.43 13.79 -0.08
CA ALA A 396 -20.04 14.33 1.22
C ALA A 396 -20.37 15.83 1.27
N LEU A 397 -20.98 16.26 2.37
CA LEU A 397 -21.39 17.64 2.65
C LEU A 397 -20.71 18.15 3.92
N ASP A 398 -20.30 19.42 3.93
CA ASP A 398 -19.94 20.12 5.16
C ASP A 398 -20.91 21.27 5.46
N SER A 399 -20.85 21.76 6.70
CA SER A 399 -21.66 22.87 7.23
C SER A 399 -21.34 24.22 6.59
N SER A 400 -20.23 24.32 5.85
CA SER A 400 -19.90 25.49 5.03
C SER A 400 -20.57 25.46 3.65
N GLY A 401 -21.23 24.34 3.30
CA GLY A 401 -21.92 24.12 2.05
C GLY A 401 -21.06 23.53 0.94
N ALA A 402 -19.83 23.06 1.24
CA ALA A 402 -19.02 22.35 0.26
C ALA A 402 -19.62 20.97 -0.01
N ARG A 403 -19.55 20.54 -1.27
CA ARG A 403 -20.14 19.29 -1.76
C ARG A 403 -19.13 18.54 -2.59
N LEU A 404 -18.79 17.32 -2.19
CA LEU A 404 -17.87 16.46 -2.94
C LEU A 404 -18.56 15.14 -3.28
N ALA A 405 -18.94 15.01 -4.54
CA ALA A 405 -19.55 13.80 -5.07
C ALA A 405 -18.50 12.71 -5.27
N GLY A 406 -18.73 11.53 -4.70
CA GLY A 406 -18.01 10.30 -4.98
C GLY A 406 -18.23 9.81 -6.41
N PRO A 407 -17.47 8.80 -6.85
CA PRO A 407 -17.80 8.06 -8.07
C PRO A 407 -19.20 7.44 -7.98
N ILE A 408 -19.83 7.19 -9.13
CA ILE A 408 -21.04 6.36 -9.21
C ILE A 408 -20.60 4.90 -9.24
N TRP A 409 -20.94 4.16 -8.19
CA TRP A 409 -20.67 2.74 -8.05
C TRP A 409 -21.90 1.92 -8.45
N ARG A 410 -21.68 0.65 -8.81
CA ARG A 410 -22.73 -0.29 -9.22
C ARG A 410 -22.72 -1.52 -8.33
N VAL A 411 -23.87 -2.11 -8.12
CA VAL A 411 -24.01 -3.43 -7.50
C VAL A 411 -25.01 -4.24 -8.30
N ILE A 412 -24.69 -5.50 -8.55
CA ILE A 412 -25.53 -6.43 -9.31
C ILE A 412 -26.21 -7.35 -8.30
N VAL A 413 -27.52 -7.18 -8.15
CA VAL A 413 -28.32 -7.94 -7.19
C VAL A 413 -28.95 -9.12 -7.92
N THR A 414 -28.63 -10.34 -7.51
CA THR A 414 -29.13 -11.57 -8.15
C THR A 414 -29.39 -12.66 -7.10
N SER A 415 -30.52 -13.37 -7.21
CA SER A 415 -30.85 -14.54 -6.37
C SER A 415 -29.84 -15.67 -6.45
N GLU A 416 -29.00 -15.72 -7.49
CA GLU A 416 -27.87 -16.65 -7.60
C GLU A 416 -26.65 -16.25 -6.75
N GLY A 417 -26.77 -15.21 -5.91
CA GLY A 417 -25.67 -14.58 -5.19
C GLY A 417 -24.70 -15.60 -4.54
N LEU A 418 -23.46 -15.52 -5.00
CA LEU A 418 -22.38 -16.49 -4.86
C LEU A 418 -22.68 -17.82 -5.60
N LEU A 419 -22.28 -17.90 -6.88
CA LEU A 419 -21.52 -19.09 -7.28
C LEU A 419 -20.21 -19.05 -6.48
N SER A 420 -20.31 -19.47 -5.23
CA SER A 420 -19.21 -19.92 -4.40
C SER A 420 -18.34 -20.83 -5.24
N THR A 421 -17.06 -20.49 -5.32
CA THR A 421 -15.91 -21.37 -5.50
C THR A 421 -16.27 -22.81 -5.87
N PRO A 422 -15.82 -23.38 -7.00
CA PRO A 422 -15.65 -24.83 -7.06
C PRO A 422 -14.90 -25.24 -5.80
N ASP A 423 -15.47 -26.14 -5.00
CA ASP A 423 -14.74 -26.80 -3.92
C ASP A 423 -13.47 -27.37 -4.53
N VAL A 424 -12.36 -26.63 -4.39
CA VAL A 424 -11.06 -27.17 -4.71
C VAL A 424 -10.89 -28.30 -3.71
N PRO A 425 -10.71 -29.56 -4.14
CA PRO A 425 -10.50 -30.64 -3.20
C PRO A 425 -9.36 -30.22 -2.27
N ARG A 426 -9.60 -30.30 -0.95
CA ARG A 426 -8.57 -30.10 0.06
C ARG A 426 -7.45 -31.10 -0.21
N GLN A 427 -6.49 -30.72 -1.04
CA GLN A 427 -5.24 -31.42 -1.10
C GLN A 427 -4.52 -31.09 0.19
N ALA A 428 -4.14 -32.15 0.91
CA ALA A 428 -3.41 -32.07 2.15
C ALA A 428 -2.19 -31.14 1.98
N PRO A 429 -1.83 -30.36 3.02
CA PRO A 429 -0.70 -29.45 2.95
C PRO A 429 0.57 -30.22 2.54
N LEU A 430 1.20 -29.83 1.44
CA LEU A 430 2.54 -30.30 1.06
C LEU A 430 3.64 -29.73 1.96
N TYR A 431 3.27 -28.92 2.96
CA TYR A 431 4.19 -28.36 3.94
C TYR A 431 3.57 -28.34 5.33
N GLN A 432 4.09 -29.21 6.21
CA GLN A 432 3.98 -29.06 7.66
C GLN A 432 5.27 -28.39 8.13
N PRO A 433 5.22 -27.21 8.77
CA PRO A 433 6.43 -26.62 9.36
C PRO A 433 6.92 -27.53 10.49
N PRO A 434 8.25 -27.76 10.63
CA PRO A 434 8.79 -28.61 11.70
C PRO A 434 8.64 -28.03 13.12
N PHE A 435 8.01 -26.86 13.29
CA PHE A 435 7.83 -26.25 14.61
C PHE A 435 6.45 -25.62 14.72
N ALA A 436 5.46 -26.40 15.16
CA ALA A 436 4.37 -25.83 15.93
C ALA A 436 4.99 -25.25 17.21
N ALA A 437 4.76 -23.96 17.48
CA ALA A 437 5.17 -23.32 18.71
C ALA A 437 4.56 -24.11 19.89
N ARG A 438 5.38 -24.93 20.55
CA ARG A 438 4.97 -25.69 21.73
C ARG A 438 4.64 -24.70 22.82
N SER A 439 3.49 -24.87 23.44
CA SER A 439 3.08 -24.03 24.56
C SER A 439 4.12 -24.13 25.69
N LEU A 440 4.24 -23.07 26.51
CA LEU A 440 5.08 -23.06 27.71
C LEU A 440 4.78 -24.24 28.64
N ALA A 441 3.54 -24.73 28.66
CA ALA A 441 3.10 -25.88 29.42
C ALA A 441 3.73 -27.21 28.93
N GLU A 442 3.82 -27.42 27.61
CA GLU A 442 4.44 -28.62 27.03
C GLU A 442 5.96 -28.62 27.21
N SER A 443 6.57 -27.43 27.19
CA SER A 443 8.01 -27.25 27.41
C SER A 443 8.40 -27.60 28.86
N LEU A 444 7.55 -27.27 29.83
CA LEU A 444 7.76 -27.60 31.25
C LEU A 444 7.57 -29.10 31.54
N LEU A 445 6.64 -29.77 30.86
CA LEU A 445 6.44 -31.23 30.98
C LEU A 445 7.65 -32.04 30.47
N LEU A 446 8.25 -31.60 29.36
CA LEU A 446 9.46 -32.23 28.81
C LEU A 446 10.69 -32.02 29.71
N LEU A 447 10.83 -30.84 30.31
CA LEU A 447 11.87 -30.56 31.31
C LEU A 447 11.70 -31.42 32.58
N GLY A 448 10.46 -31.59 33.05
CA GLY A 448 10.15 -32.48 34.17
C GLY A 448 10.47 -33.95 33.88
N ALA A 449 10.15 -34.44 32.68
CA ALA A 449 10.45 -35.82 32.26
C ALA A 449 11.96 -36.08 32.11
N ALA A 450 12.73 -35.10 31.61
CA ALA A 450 14.18 -35.21 31.47
C ALA A 450 14.90 -35.24 32.83
N LEU A 451 14.42 -34.47 33.82
CA LEU A 451 14.97 -34.48 35.18
C LEU A 451 14.70 -35.80 35.92
N CYS A 452 13.50 -36.38 35.77
CA CYS A 452 13.16 -37.67 36.38
C CYS A 452 13.90 -38.86 35.72
N GLY A 453 14.10 -38.82 34.39
CA GLY A 453 14.88 -39.83 33.67
C GLY A 453 16.36 -39.81 34.03
N GLY A 454 16.96 -38.62 34.11
CA GLY A 454 18.37 -38.45 34.49
C GLY A 454 18.67 -38.91 35.92
N LEU A 455 17.78 -38.59 36.88
CA LEU A 455 17.96 -39.00 38.27
C LEU A 455 17.88 -40.53 38.44
N SER A 456 16.99 -41.19 37.69
CA SER A 456 16.79 -42.64 37.73
C SER A 456 18.02 -43.41 37.23
N ILE A 457 18.69 -42.89 36.19
CA ILE A 457 19.92 -43.49 35.63
C ILE A 457 21.09 -43.36 36.62
N ILE A 458 21.21 -42.21 37.31
CA ILE A 458 22.25 -41.99 38.31
C ILE A 458 22.07 -42.93 39.51
N ILE A 459 20.83 -43.11 39.98
CA ILE A 459 20.53 -44.02 41.09
C ILE A 459 20.82 -45.48 40.70
N LEU A 460 20.46 -45.91 39.49
CA LEU A 460 20.79 -47.25 38.99
C LEU A 460 22.29 -47.47 38.83
N ALA A 461 23.04 -46.46 38.35
CA ALA A 461 24.49 -46.53 38.23
C ALA A 461 25.18 -46.61 39.60
N ALA A 462 24.71 -45.84 40.58
CA ALA A 462 25.22 -45.87 41.95
C ALA A 462 24.91 -47.22 42.64
N TRP A 463 23.71 -47.77 42.44
CA TRP A 463 23.34 -49.08 42.95
C TRP A 463 24.19 -50.19 42.33
N TRP A 464 24.40 -50.16 41.00
CA TRP A 464 25.21 -51.16 40.30
C TRP A 464 26.69 -51.12 40.71
N LEU A 465 27.25 -49.93 40.92
CA LEU A 465 28.61 -49.76 41.44
C LEU A 465 28.74 -50.25 42.90
N GLY A 466 27.73 -50.01 43.74
CA GLY A 466 27.67 -50.53 45.11
C GLY A 466 27.62 -52.07 45.16
N VAL A 467 26.80 -52.69 44.32
CA VAL A 467 26.69 -54.17 44.22
C VAL A 467 28.00 -54.79 43.71
N ARG A 468 28.72 -54.12 42.80
CA ARG A 468 30.04 -54.57 42.35
C ARG A 468 31.12 -54.43 43.43
N ALA A 469 31.04 -53.42 44.28
CA ALA A 469 32.00 -53.23 45.38
C ALA A 469 31.85 -54.34 46.45
N GLN A 470 30.62 -54.76 46.77
CA GLN A 470 30.38 -55.85 47.73
C GLN A 470 30.81 -57.24 47.25
N ARG A 471 30.89 -57.48 45.94
CA ARG A 471 31.38 -58.76 45.38
C ARG A 471 32.91 -58.89 45.34
N ARG A 472 33.66 -57.86 45.73
CA ARG A 472 35.14 -57.90 45.83
C ARG A 472 35.66 -58.11 47.25
N THR A 473 34.77 -58.24 48.24
CA THR A 473 35.12 -58.39 49.66
C THR A 473 34.60 -59.68 50.30
N TRP A 474 34.39 -60.73 49.51
CA TRP A 474 34.10 -62.09 49.99
C TRP A 474 35.00 -63.10 49.29
#